data_AF-A0A2S9FID0-F1
#
_entry.id   AF-A0A2S9FID0-F1
#
_cell.length_a   1.000
_cell.length_b   1.000
_cell.length_c   1.000
_cell.angle_alpha   90.00
_cell.angle_beta   90.00
_cell.angle_gamma   90.00
#
_symmetry.space_group_name_H-M   'P 1'
#
loop_
_entity.id
_entity.type
_entity.pdbx_description
1 polymer ?
#
loop_
_entity_poly.entity_id
_entity_poly.type
_entity_poly.pdbx_seq_one_letter_code
_entity_poly.pdbx_strand_id
1 'polypeptide(L)'
;SEALPAALVPRLVVVDELPTRTSGKVDRDALPWPVGGAEGEDDIDLGGGTLGWLAGLWRDVLAAQIDGPEADFYDLGGGSLSAAQLVAALRQRYPQVTVADLYDHPRLGSLAGYLDELDPPPAVEIRAVAPVSRLTQAVQTALTVPLAMLTGMQWVVWLAIANNVASELSLVDWVSPINWWWVLGGFLLFVSPPGRMGIAVFGARVLIGD
;
A
#
# COMPACT_ATOMS: atom_id res chain seq x y z
N SER A 1 15.99 -25.35 -26.60
CA SER A 1 15.36 -24.04 -26.35
C SER A 1 16.45 -23.08 -25.93
N GLU A 2 16.95 -22.31 -26.89
CA GLU A 2 18.19 -21.52 -26.76
C GLU A 2 17.85 -20.03 -26.61
N ALA A 3 16.96 -19.71 -25.67
CA ALA A 3 16.55 -18.34 -25.38
C ALA A 3 16.62 -18.10 -23.88
N LEU A 4 17.33 -17.04 -23.49
CA LEU A 4 17.33 -16.55 -22.12
C LEU A 4 15.98 -15.90 -21.81
N PRO A 5 15.49 -15.98 -20.56
CA PRO A 5 14.40 -15.11 -20.09
C PRO A 5 14.69 -13.65 -20.43
N ALA A 6 13.67 -12.87 -20.80
CA ALA A 6 13.84 -11.47 -21.23
C ALA A 6 14.65 -10.62 -20.24
N ALA A 7 14.44 -10.83 -18.94
CA ALA A 7 15.18 -10.16 -17.86
C ALA A 7 16.69 -10.49 -17.80
N LEU A 8 17.16 -11.49 -18.55
CA LEU A 8 18.56 -11.94 -18.59
C LEU A 8 19.23 -11.64 -19.93
N VAL A 9 18.57 -10.92 -20.85
CA VAL A 9 19.17 -10.50 -22.12
C VAL A 9 19.93 -9.18 -21.90
N PRO A 10 21.27 -9.16 -21.95
CA PRO A 10 22.03 -7.94 -21.71
C PRO A 10 22.03 -7.03 -22.94
N ARG A 11 22.07 -5.71 -22.74
CA ARG A 11 22.44 -4.78 -23.81
C ARG A 11 23.92 -4.94 -24.11
N LEU A 12 24.25 -5.07 -25.39
CA LEU A 12 25.62 -5.21 -25.87
C LEU A 12 26.09 -3.89 -26.48
N VAL A 13 27.32 -3.51 -26.18
CA VAL A 13 28.00 -2.39 -26.84
C VAL A 13 29.35 -2.85 -27.36
N VAL A 14 29.61 -2.49 -28.61
CA VAL A 14 30.86 -2.79 -29.29
C VAL A 14 31.87 -1.73 -28.86
N VAL A 15 33.02 -2.18 -28.37
CA VAL A 15 34.18 -1.35 -28.08
C VAL A 15 35.32 -1.79 -28.98
N ASP A 16 36.05 -0.82 -29.55
CA ASP A 16 37.18 -1.13 -30.44
C ASP A 16 38.33 -1.82 -29.69
N GLU A 17 38.57 -1.41 -28.45
CA GLU A 17 39.57 -2.00 -27.57
C GLU A 17 39.02 -2.13 -26.15
N LEU A 18 39.29 -3.27 -25.50
CA LEU A 18 38.87 -3.51 -24.12
C LEU A 18 39.82 -2.78 -23.16
N PRO A 19 39.35 -1.80 -22.38
CA PRO A 19 40.21 -1.06 -21.47
C PRO A 19 40.79 -2.01 -20.42
N THR A 20 42.11 -1.97 -20.24
CA THR A 20 42.81 -2.78 -19.25
C THR A 20 43.68 -1.92 -18.35
N ARG A 21 43.80 -2.32 -17.09
CA ARG A 21 44.74 -1.72 -16.12
C ARG A 21 46.17 -2.16 -16.45
N THR A 22 47.16 -1.52 -15.83
CA THR A 22 48.58 -1.92 -15.91
C THR A 22 48.83 -3.39 -15.55
N SER A 23 47.92 -4.01 -14.78
CA SER A 23 47.95 -5.44 -14.44
C SER A 23 47.43 -6.39 -15.54
N GLY A 24 46.93 -5.88 -16.66
CA GLY A 24 46.29 -6.66 -17.73
C GLY A 24 44.84 -7.08 -17.44
N LYS A 25 44.30 -6.73 -16.26
CA LYS A 25 42.88 -6.95 -15.92
C LYS A 25 42.01 -5.88 -16.57
N VAL A 26 40.80 -6.25 -16.97
CA VAL A 26 39.79 -5.32 -17.51
C VAL A 26 39.51 -4.20 -16.52
N ASP A 27 39.61 -2.96 -16.99
CA ASP A 27 39.26 -1.78 -16.21
C ASP A 27 37.76 -1.47 -16.39
N ARG A 28 36.97 -1.90 -15.42
CA ARG A 28 35.50 -1.77 -15.46
C ARG A 28 35.03 -0.32 -15.37
N ASP A 29 35.83 0.52 -14.70
CA ASP A 29 35.51 1.93 -14.46
C ASP A 29 35.81 2.79 -15.71
N ALA A 30 36.61 2.27 -16.64
CA ALA A 30 36.95 2.90 -17.91
C ALA A 30 36.09 2.40 -19.08
N LEU A 31 35.15 1.48 -18.83
CA LEU A 31 34.18 1.08 -19.84
C LEU A 31 33.26 2.25 -20.18
N PRO A 32 32.87 2.42 -21.45
CA PRO A 32 31.98 3.50 -21.85
C PRO A 32 30.61 3.33 -21.17
N TRP A 33 30.37 4.18 -20.17
CA TRP A 33 29.10 4.27 -19.45
C TRP A 33 28.77 5.74 -19.18
N PRO A 34 27.61 6.27 -19.62
CA PRO A 34 26.54 5.58 -20.35
C PRO A 34 27.00 5.14 -21.73
N VAL A 35 26.39 4.05 -22.22
CA VAL A 35 26.55 3.62 -23.60
C VAL A 35 25.98 4.71 -24.51
N GLY A 36 26.87 5.49 -25.14
CA GLY A 36 26.49 6.69 -25.86
C GLY A 36 25.46 6.43 -26.95
N GLY A 37 24.27 7.03 -26.80
CA GLY A 37 23.63 7.77 -27.89
C GLY A 37 24.27 9.15 -27.92
N ALA A 38 24.57 9.66 -29.11
CA ALA A 38 25.41 10.81 -29.40
C ALA A 38 25.31 11.98 -28.40
N GLU A 39 26.48 12.50 -27.99
CA GLU A 39 26.61 13.91 -27.62
C GLU A 39 26.24 14.74 -28.86
N GLY A 40 24.97 15.13 -28.97
CA GLY A 40 24.47 16.00 -30.03
C GLY A 40 23.28 15.44 -30.80
N GLU A 41 22.17 15.23 -30.12
CA GLU A 41 20.86 15.48 -30.72
C GLU A 41 20.01 16.11 -29.62
N ASP A 42 19.91 17.43 -29.71
CA ASP A 42 18.99 18.26 -28.95
C ASP A 42 17.61 17.60 -28.97
N ASP A 43 17.02 17.45 -27.77
CA ASP A 43 15.58 17.32 -27.51
C ASP A 43 14.78 17.01 -28.77
N ILE A 44 14.78 15.73 -29.19
CA ILE A 44 13.87 15.29 -30.24
C ILE A 44 12.50 15.72 -29.75
N ASP A 45 11.93 16.74 -30.39
CA ASP A 45 10.59 17.22 -30.06
C ASP A 45 9.63 16.11 -30.47
N LEU A 46 9.35 15.21 -29.52
CA LEU A 46 8.46 14.07 -29.67
C LEU A 46 6.99 14.50 -29.83
N GLY A 47 6.76 15.73 -30.29
CA GLY A 47 5.46 16.32 -30.53
C GLY A 47 4.73 16.67 -29.22
N GLY A 48 3.77 17.59 -29.36
CA GLY A 48 2.82 17.89 -28.28
C GLY A 48 1.82 16.75 -28.06
N GLY A 49 1.19 16.74 -26.88
CA GLY A 49 0.13 15.78 -26.53
C GLY A 49 0.60 14.69 -25.57
N THR A 50 -0.05 13.53 -25.63
CA THR A 50 0.21 12.41 -24.70
C THR A 50 1.57 11.78 -24.94
N LEU A 51 2.04 11.72 -26.20
CA LEU A 51 3.36 11.18 -26.56
C LEU A 51 4.52 11.96 -25.91
N GLY A 52 4.58 13.29 -26.12
CA GLY A 52 5.65 14.12 -25.54
C GLY A 52 5.58 14.19 -24.00
N TRP A 53 4.37 14.25 -23.43
CA TRP A 53 4.20 14.18 -21.97
C TRP A 53 4.70 12.85 -21.39
N LEU A 54 4.36 11.74 -22.04
CA LEU A 54 4.80 10.40 -21.65
C LEU A 54 6.32 10.27 -21.76
N ALA A 55 6.93 10.82 -22.82
CA ALA A 55 8.38 10.85 -23.01
C ALA A 55 9.09 11.61 -21.89
N GLY A 56 8.53 12.74 -21.44
CA GLY A 56 9.04 13.46 -20.26
C GLY A 56 9.02 12.60 -19.00
N LEU A 57 7.91 11.92 -18.76
CA LEU A 57 7.77 10.98 -17.64
C LEU A 57 8.76 9.82 -17.69
N TRP A 58 9.03 9.27 -18.88
CA TRP A 58 10.02 8.21 -19.04
C TRP A 58 11.44 8.73 -18.79
N ARG A 59 11.77 9.95 -19.24
CA ARG A 59 13.06 10.60 -18.94
C ARG A 59 13.25 10.76 -17.43
N ASP A 60 12.22 11.20 -16.71
CA ASP A 60 12.29 11.39 -15.25
C ASP A 60 12.46 10.07 -14.49
N VAL A 61 11.80 8.99 -14.95
CA VAL A 61 11.80 7.69 -14.27
C VAL A 61 13.02 6.83 -14.62
N LEU A 62 13.45 6.83 -15.89
CA LEU A 62 14.54 5.98 -16.39
C LEU A 62 15.89 6.70 -16.38
N ALA A 63 15.91 8.04 -16.29
CA ALA A 63 17.11 8.85 -16.49
C ALA A 63 17.85 8.51 -17.80
N ALA A 64 17.08 8.14 -18.83
CA ALA A 64 17.56 7.72 -20.14
C ALA A 64 17.06 8.67 -21.23
N GLN A 65 17.81 8.75 -22.34
CA GLN A 65 17.36 9.46 -23.53
C GLN A 65 16.26 8.65 -24.24
N ILE A 66 15.28 9.35 -24.81
CA ILE A 66 14.14 8.75 -25.51
C ILE A 66 14.27 9.16 -26.97
N ASP A 67 14.71 8.22 -27.80
CA ASP A 67 15.09 8.51 -29.19
C ASP A 67 13.88 8.61 -30.15
N GLY A 68 12.67 8.25 -29.71
CA GLY A 68 11.51 8.17 -30.60
C GLY A 68 10.27 7.48 -30.04
N PRO A 69 9.15 7.46 -30.79
CA PRO A 69 7.96 6.68 -30.46
C PRO A 69 8.20 5.16 -30.46
N GLU A 70 9.25 4.69 -31.14
CA GLU A 70 9.63 3.27 -31.16
C GLU A 70 10.51 2.87 -29.98
N ALA A 71 10.86 3.80 -29.09
CA ALA A 71 11.63 3.50 -27.89
C ALA A 71 10.87 2.54 -26.97
N ASP A 72 11.52 1.44 -26.59
CA ASP A 72 10.96 0.42 -25.70
C ASP A 72 11.40 0.66 -24.24
N PHE A 73 10.45 0.61 -23.31
CA PHE A 73 10.66 0.89 -21.90
C PHE A 73 11.71 -0.04 -21.27
N TYR A 74 11.68 -1.33 -21.62
CA TYR A 74 12.55 -2.34 -21.05
C TYR A 74 13.94 -2.32 -21.69
N ASP A 75 14.03 -2.02 -23.00
CA ASP A 75 15.32 -1.84 -23.69
C ASP A 75 16.08 -0.61 -23.18
N LEU A 76 15.38 0.41 -22.66
CA LEU A 76 15.99 1.57 -22.02
C LEU A 76 16.40 1.32 -20.56
N GLY A 77 16.26 0.09 -20.06
CA GLY A 77 16.62 -0.28 -18.69
C GLY A 77 15.45 -0.21 -17.70
N GLY A 78 14.22 -0.13 -18.19
CA GLY A 78 13.03 -0.25 -17.36
C GLY A 78 12.91 -1.62 -16.68
N GLY A 79 12.56 -1.62 -15.40
CA GLY A 79 12.33 -2.82 -14.60
C GLY A 79 11.05 -2.68 -13.78
N SER A 80 10.76 -3.65 -12.90
CA SER A 80 9.49 -3.68 -12.16
C SER A 80 9.28 -2.45 -11.26
N LEU A 81 10.35 -1.91 -10.68
CA LEU A 81 10.26 -0.73 -9.81
C LEU A 81 10.00 0.55 -10.62
N SER A 82 10.72 0.78 -11.72
CA SER A 82 10.49 1.95 -12.57
C SER A 82 9.14 1.86 -13.28
N ALA A 83 8.70 0.65 -13.67
CA ALA A 83 7.35 0.41 -14.17
C ALA A 83 6.27 0.82 -13.15
N ALA A 84 6.43 0.40 -11.88
CA ALA A 84 5.49 0.78 -10.82
C ALA A 84 5.46 2.29 -10.57
N GLN A 85 6.63 2.95 -10.60
CA GLN A 85 6.74 4.42 -10.46
C GLN A 85 6.07 5.15 -11.62
N LEU A 86 6.34 4.72 -12.86
CA LEU A 86 5.72 5.27 -14.06
C LEU A 86 4.20 5.15 -14.00
N VAL A 87 3.68 3.95 -13.69
CA VAL A 87 2.23 3.71 -13.58
C VAL A 87 1.60 4.55 -12.46
N ALA A 88 2.27 4.71 -11.32
CA ALA A 88 1.78 5.58 -10.25
C ALA A 88 1.64 7.04 -10.69
N ALA A 89 2.58 7.52 -11.52
CA ALA A 89 2.50 8.87 -12.08
C ALA A 89 1.44 8.98 -13.19
N LEU A 90 1.33 7.98 -14.08
CA LEU A 90 0.30 7.91 -15.12
C LEU A 90 -1.11 7.98 -14.53
N ARG A 91 -1.34 7.33 -13.39
CA ARG A 91 -2.64 7.29 -12.69
C ARG A 91 -3.17 8.65 -12.22
N GLN A 92 -2.34 9.68 -12.20
CA GLN A 92 -2.81 11.04 -11.93
C GLN A 92 -3.72 11.57 -13.04
N ARG A 93 -3.49 11.14 -14.28
CA ARG A 93 -4.32 11.49 -15.45
C ARG A 93 -5.17 10.33 -15.95
N TYR A 94 -4.67 9.11 -15.83
CA TYR A 94 -5.28 7.87 -16.32
C TYR A 94 -5.41 6.85 -15.18
N PRO A 95 -6.36 7.03 -14.24
CA PRO A 95 -6.47 6.24 -13.01
C PRO A 95 -6.67 4.74 -13.23
N GLN A 96 -7.19 4.34 -14.40
CA GLN A 96 -7.43 2.96 -14.79
C GLN A 96 -6.16 2.21 -15.24
N VAL A 97 -5.07 2.92 -15.53
CA VAL A 97 -3.84 2.30 -16.07
C VAL A 97 -3.23 1.32 -15.07
N THR A 98 -2.76 0.19 -15.58
CA THR A 98 -2.09 -0.84 -14.78
C THR A 98 -0.67 -1.11 -15.26
N VAL A 99 0.09 -1.87 -14.46
CA VAL A 99 1.42 -2.33 -14.87
C VAL A 99 1.31 -3.35 -16.01
N ALA A 100 0.20 -4.09 -16.12
CA ALA A 100 -0.02 -5.01 -17.24
C ALA A 100 -0.09 -4.24 -18.56
N ASP A 101 -0.77 -3.10 -18.59
CA ASP A 101 -0.89 -2.25 -19.78
C ASP A 101 0.48 -1.79 -20.30
N LEU A 102 1.45 -1.54 -19.40
CA LEU A 102 2.83 -1.20 -19.78
C LEU A 102 3.57 -2.40 -20.39
N TYR A 103 3.31 -3.62 -19.92
CA TYR A 103 3.87 -4.83 -20.53
C TYR A 103 3.23 -5.14 -21.89
N ASP A 104 1.94 -4.86 -22.06
CA ASP A 104 1.22 -5.08 -23.32
C ASP A 104 1.58 -4.01 -24.37
N HIS A 105 1.91 -2.79 -23.92
CA HIS A 105 2.31 -1.66 -24.76
C HIS A 105 3.70 -1.11 -24.34
N PRO A 106 4.79 -1.87 -24.56
CA PRO A 106 6.11 -1.53 -24.02
C PRO A 106 6.82 -0.41 -24.80
N ARG A 107 6.34 -0.07 -26.01
CA ARG A 107 6.88 1.03 -26.83
C ARG A 107 6.16 2.35 -26.53
N LEU A 108 6.91 3.44 -26.48
CA LEU A 108 6.40 4.77 -26.15
C LEU A 108 5.17 5.17 -26.97
N GLY A 109 5.24 5.03 -28.29
CA GLY A 109 4.14 5.37 -29.21
C GLY A 109 2.92 4.47 -29.04
N SER A 110 3.15 3.18 -28.75
CA SER A 110 2.05 2.24 -28.48
C SER A 110 1.33 2.55 -27.17
N LEU A 111 2.07 2.91 -26.13
CA LEU A 111 1.49 3.30 -24.85
C LEU A 111 0.78 4.65 -24.97
N ALA A 112 1.36 5.63 -25.67
CA ALA A 112 0.71 6.91 -25.91
C ALA A 112 -0.62 6.75 -26.67
N GLY A 113 -0.64 5.91 -27.72
CA GLY A 113 -1.88 5.60 -28.45
C GLY A 113 -2.93 4.93 -27.58
N TYR A 114 -2.55 3.94 -26.77
CA TYR A 114 -3.45 3.32 -25.79
C TYR A 114 -4.02 4.34 -24.81
N LEU A 115 -3.18 5.25 -24.29
CA LEU A 115 -3.61 6.31 -23.37
C LEU A 115 -4.53 7.34 -24.04
N ASP A 116 -4.36 7.61 -25.33
CA ASP A 116 -5.25 8.50 -26.10
C ASP A 116 -6.62 7.85 -26.40
N GLU A 117 -6.66 6.51 -26.52
CA GLU A 117 -7.90 5.74 -26.67
C GLU A 117 -8.66 5.55 -25.35
N LEU A 118 -7.98 5.71 -24.21
CA LEU A 118 -8.64 5.67 -22.91
C LEU A 118 -9.61 6.86 -22.81
N ASP A 119 -10.91 6.54 -22.82
CA ASP A 119 -11.95 7.52 -22.52
C ASP A 119 -11.59 8.26 -21.22
N PRO A 120 -11.73 9.60 -21.18
CA PRO A 120 -11.49 10.35 -19.96
C PRO A 120 -12.37 9.75 -18.86
N PRO A 121 -11.78 9.37 -17.71
CA PRO A 121 -12.55 8.75 -16.65
C PRO A 121 -13.72 9.68 -16.31
N PRO A 122 -14.94 9.15 -16.12
CA PRO A 122 -16.06 9.99 -15.71
C PRO A 122 -15.63 10.76 -14.47
N ALA A 123 -15.86 12.09 -14.49
CA ALA A 123 -15.43 12.96 -13.42
C ALA A 123 -15.87 12.37 -12.08
N VAL A 124 -14.88 12.03 -11.23
CA VAL A 124 -15.16 11.44 -9.92
C VAL A 124 -15.85 12.53 -9.10
N GLU A 125 -17.17 12.47 -9.01
CA GLU A 125 -17.92 13.29 -8.07
C GLU A 125 -17.52 12.87 -6.66
N ILE A 126 -16.62 13.65 -6.05
CA ILE A 126 -16.27 13.50 -4.65
C ILE A 126 -17.56 13.71 -3.87
N ARG A 127 -18.13 12.61 -3.36
CA ARG A 127 -19.30 12.68 -2.48
C ARG A 127 -18.90 13.43 -1.22
N ALA A 128 -19.24 14.71 -1.15
CA ALA A 128 -19.09 15.52 0.05
C ALA A 128 -20.05 14.98 1.11
N VAL A 129 -19.54 14.15 2.03
CA VAL A 129 -20.31 13.63 3.15
C VAL A 129 -20.52 14.78 4.14
N ALA A 130 -21.77 15.23 4.30
CA ALA A 130 -22.11 16.22 5.30
C ALA A 130 -21.78 15.69 6.70
N PRO A 131 -21.29 16.56 7.63
CA PRO A 131 -21.04 16.15 9.00
C PRO A 131 -22.33 15.63 9.64
N VAL A 132 -22.23 14.54 10.40
CA VAL A 132 -23.38 13.96 11.11
C VAL A 132 -23.97 14.98 12.10
N SER A 133 -25.29 15.00 12.23
CA SER A 133 -26.01 15.89 13.14
C SER A 133 -25.53 15.71 14.60
N ARG A 134 -25.46 16.82 15.35
CA ARG A 134 -25.11 16.81 16.79
C ARG A 134 -26.05 15.94 17.61
N LEU A 135 -27.32 15.84 17.21
CA LEU A 135 -28.30 14.97 17.88
C LEU A 135 -27.97 13.49 17.66
N THR A 136 -27.58 13.12 16.44
CA THR A 136 -27.13 11.75 16.12
C THR A 136 -25.86 11.40 16.90
N GLN A 137 -24.91 12.33 17.02
CA GLN A 137 -23.70 12.14 17.84
C GLN A 137 -24.07 11.94 19.32
N ALA A 138 -24.99 12.74 19.87
CA ALA A 138 -25.42 12.64 21.26
C ALA A 138 -26.15 11.32 21.54
N VAL A 139 -27.04 10.90 20.65
CA VAL A 139 -27.75 9.61 20.74
C VAL A 139 -26.76 8.45 20.65
N GLN A 140 -25.81 8.49 19.71
CA GLN A 140 -24.78 7.47 19.58
C GLN A 140 -23.90 7.38 20.84
N THR A 141 -23.51 8.52 21.40
CA THR A 141 -22.72 8.59 22.64
C THR A 141 -23.53 8.07 23.84
N ALA A 142 -24.80 8.42 23.94
CA ALA A 142 -25.66 7.91 25.00
C ALA A 142 -25.83 6.38 24.90
N LEU A 143 -25.91 5.86 23.67
CA LEU A 143 -26.04 4.42 23.42
C LEU A 143 -24.74 3.63 23.69
N THR A 144 -23.57 4.27 23.59
CA THR A 144 -22.29 3.62 23.93
C THR A 144 -22.03 3.54 25.43
N VAL A 145 -22.62 4.40 26.25
CA VAL A 145 -22.42 4.39 27.72
C VAL A 145 -22.84 3.06 28.38
N PRO A 146 -24.04 2.50 28.13
CA PRO A 146 -24.43 1.19 28.66
C PRO A 146 -23.48 0.06 28.24
N LEU A 147 -23.02 0.09 26.99
CA LEU A 147 -22.07 -0.90 26.48
C LEU A 147 -20.71 -0.77 27.17
N ALA A 148 -20.25 0.45 27.39
CA ALA A 148 -19.03 0.73 28.14
C ALA A 148 -19.14 0.26 29.61
N MET A 149 -20.28 0.49 30.26
CA MET A 149 -20.54 -0.03 31.62
C MET A 149 -20.46 -1.56 31.69
N LEU A 150 -21.00 -2.25 30.69
CA LEU A 150 -20.92 -3.71 30.60
C LEU A 150 -19.47 -4.19 30.47
N THR A 151 -18.65 -3.52 29.66
CA THR A 151 -17.21 -3.81 29.58
C THR A 151 -16.45 -3.44 30.86
N GLY A 152 -16.90 -2.41 31.59
CA GLY A 152 -16.35 -2.03 32.89
C GLY A 152 -16.54 -3.09 33.96
N MET A 153 -17.61 -3.88 33.89
CA MET A 153 -17.87 -4.98 34.82
C MET A 153 -16.76 -6.05 34.80
N GLN A 154 -16.10 -6.24 33.65
CA GLN A 154 -14.94 -7.13 33.53
C GLN A 154 -13.79 -6.68 34.43
N TRP A 155 -13.53 -5.37 34.51
CA TRP A 155 -12.49 -4.81 35.37
C TRP A 155 -12.82 -4.95 36.84
N VAL A 156 -14.09 -4.83 37.22
CA VAL A 156 -14.54 -5.05 38.60
C VAL A 156 -14.25 -6.49 39.05
N VAL A 157 -14.48 -7.48 38.17
CA VAL A 157 -14.16 -8.89 38.47
C VAL A 157 -12.66 -9.10 38.64
N TRP A 158 -11.84 -8.53 37.75
CA TRP A 158 -10.38 -8.61 37.88
C TRP A 158 -9.85 -7.95 39.15
N LEU A 159 -10.41 -6.78 39.51
CA LEU A 159 -10.09 -6.11 40.77
C LEU A 159 -10.51 -6.96 41.98
N ALA A 160 -11.66 -7.64 41.92
CA ALA A 160 -12.10 -8.54 42.98
C ALA A 160 -11.16 -9.76 43.14
N ILE A 161 -10.69 -10.34 42.04
CA ILE A 161 -9.66 -11.40 42.07
C ILE A 161 -8.37 -10.88 42.69
N ALA A 162 -7.88 -9.72 42.23
CA ALA A 162 -6.65 -9.11 42.73
C ALA A 162 -6.75 -8.76 44.22
N ASN A 163 -7.89 -8.24 44.66
CA ASN A 163 -8.20 -7.97 46.06
C ASN A 163 -8.12 -9.25 46.91
N ASN A 164 -8.72 -10.35 46.46
CA ASN A 164 -8.67 -11.61 47.21
C ASN A 164 -7.25 -12.18 47.29
N VAL A 165 -6.50 -12.15 46.18
CA VAL A 165 -5.09 -12.59 46.15
C VAL A 165 -4.22 -11.72 47.06
N ALA A 166 -4.42 -10.39 47.06
CA ALA A 166 -3.69 -9.49 47.93
C ALA A 166 -3.99 -9.71 49.43
N SER A 167 -5.23 -10.09 49.75
CA SER A 167 -5.63 -10.49 51.10
C SER A 167 -4.95 -11.80 51.54
N GLU A 168 -4.92 -12.81 50.67
CA GLU A 168 -4.31 -14.11 50.95
C GLU A 168 -2.79 -14.03 51.12
N LEU A 169 -2.13 -13.14 50.37
CA LEU A 169 -0.71 -12.85 50.47
C LEU A 169 -0.37 -11.84 51.58
N SER A 170 -1.35 -11.35 52.34
CA SER A 170 -1.20 -10.34 53.40
C SER A 170 -0.39 -9.11 52.95
N LEU A 171 -0.61 -8.66 51.71
CA LEU A 171 0.14 -7.53 51.13
C LEU A 171 -0.26 -6.19 51.76
N VAL A 172 -1.53 -6.05 52.15
CA VAL A 172 -2.08 -4.78 52.65
C VAL A 172 -3.24 -5.02 53.63
N ASP A 173 -3.27 -4.28 54.75
CA ASP A 173 -4.17 -4.54 55.89
C ASP A 173 -5.63 -4.07 55.71
N TRP A 174 -5.92 -3.22 54.73
CA TRP A 174 -7.27 -2.68 54.50
C TRP A 174 -8.10 -3.48 53.49
N VAL A 175 -7.52 -4.56 52.94
CA VAL A 175 -8.14 -5.37 51.91
C VAL A 175 -9.12 -6.34 52.55
N SER A 176 -10.39 -6.28 52.16
CA SER A 176 -11.44 -7.17 52.66
C SER A 176 -11.78 -8.22 51.59
N PRO A 177 -11.56 -9.52 51.83
CA PRO A 177 -11.79 -10.55 50.82
C PRO A 177 -13.26 -10.65 50.47
N ILE A 178 -13.53 -10.73 49.17
CA ILE A 178 -14.86 -10.95 48.60
C ILE A 178 -15.06 -12.46 48.48
N ASN A 179 -16.28 -12.95 48.73
CA ASN A 179 -16.59 -14.37 48.59
C ASN A 179 -16.29 -14.86 47.15
N TRP A 180 -15.46 -15.90 47.04
CA TRP A 180 -15.01 -16.48 45.78
C TRP A 180 -16.16 -16.94 44.87
N TRP A 181 -17.33 -17.29 45.40
CA TRP A 181 -18.49 -17.63 44.58
C TRP A 181 -19.01 -16.46 43.74
N TRP A 182 -19.00 -15.23 44.29
CA TRP A 182 -19.36 -14.03 43.53
C TRP A 182 -18.33 -13.70 42.46
N VAL A 183 -17.05 -13.90 42.78
CA VAL A 183 -15.94 -13.69 41.84
C VAL A 183 -16.02 -14.68 40.68
N LEU A 184 -16.25 -15.96 40.98
CA LEU A 184 -16.41 -17.02 39.97
C LEU A 184 -17.63 -16.76 39.08
N GLY A 185 -18.77 -16.38 39.67
CA GLY A 185 -19.98 -16.02 38.93
C GLY A 185 -19.75 -14.83 37.99
N GLY A 186 -19.10 -13.77 38.49
CA GLY A 186 -18.73 -12.60 37.69
C GLY A 186 -17.74 -12.96 36.58
N PHE A 187 -16.75 -13.82 36.84
CA PHE A 187 -15.78 -14.27 35.85
C PHE A 187 -16.44 -15.08 34.73
N LEU A 188 -17.31 -16.03 35.09
CA LEU A 188 -18.04 -16.82 34.11
C LEU A 188 -18.98 -15.95 33.27
N LEU A 189 -19.64 -14.95 33.86
CA LEU A 189 -20.60 -14.11 33.14
C LEU A 189 -19.93 -13.03 32.27
N PHE A 190 -18.95 -12.30 32.81
CA PHE A 190 -18.39 -11.10 32.16
C PHE A 190 -17.01 -11.29 31.54
N VAL A 191 -16.19 -12.23 32.03
CA VAL A 191 -14.81 -12.43 31.54
C VAL A 191 -14.73 -13.58 30.53
N SER A 192 -15.45 -14.68 30.78
CA SER A 192 -15.33 -15.89 29.98
C SER A 192 -15.92 -15.75 28.56
N PRO A 193 -15.35 -16.43 27.54
CA PRO A 193 -15.91 -16.44 26.19
C PRO A 193 -17.40 -16.85 26.10
N PRO A 194 -17.87 -17.96 26.73
CA PRO A 194 -19.27 -18.35 26.64
C PRO A 194 -20.22 -17.36 27.33
N GLY A 195 -19.81 -16.76 28.46
CA GLY A 195 -20.63 -15.73 29.13
C GLY A 195 -20.83 -14.48 28.28
N ARG A 196 -19.75 -13.99 27.67
CA ARG A 196 -19.79 -12.84 26.75
C ARG A 196 -20.65 -13.12 25.51
N MET A 197 -20.54 -14.32 24.94
CA MET A 197 -21.39 -14.75 23.84
C MET A 197 -22.86 -14.82 24.26
N GLY A 198 -23.17 -15.30 25.46
CA GLY A 198 -24.51 -15.31 26.02
C GLY A 198 -25.11 -13.91 26.16
N ILE A 199 -24.35 -12.94 26.68
CA ILE A 199 -24.80 -11.54 26.79
C ILE A 199 -25.05 -10.92 25.41
N ALA A 200 -24.17 -11.18 24.43
CA ALA A 200 -24.34 -10.69 23.07
C ALA A 200 -25.59 -11.28 22.39
N VAL A 201 -25.83 -12.59 22.54
CA VAL A 201 -27.02 -13.27 22.01
C VAL A 201 -28.29 -12.73 22.67
N PHE A 202 -28.27 -12.53 23.98
CA PHE A 202 -29.40 -11.94 24.70
C PHE A 202 -29.70 -10.51 24.22
N GLY A 203 -28.67 -9.67 24.11
CA GLY A 203 -28.81 -8.30 23.60
C GLY A 203 -29.34 -8.27 22.16
N ALA A 204 -28.86 -9.16 21.30
CA ALA A 204 -29.35 -9.30 19.93
C ALA A 204 -30.83 -9.73 19.89
N ARG A 205 -31.25 -10.69 20.71
CA ARG A 205 -32.66 -11.11 20.79
C ARG A 205 -33.58 -9.98 21.25
N VAL A 206 -33.18 -9.25 22.29
CA VAL A 206 -33.94 -8.09 22.79
C VAL A 206 -34.08 -7.00 21.73
N LEU A 207 -33.07 -6.79 20.87
CA LEU A 207 -33.13 -5.81 19.79
C LEU A 207 -33.94 -6.28 18.57
N ILE A 208 -33.96 -7.58 18.29
CA ILE A 208 -34.65 -8.17 17.12
C ILE A 208 -36.13 -8.42 17.41
N GLY A 209 -36.53 -8.52 18.69
CA GLY A 209 -37.93 -8.51 19.10
C GLY A 209 -38.64 -9.87 19.11
N ASP A 210 -37.89 -10.98 19.22
CA ASP A 210 -38.43 -12.32 19.48
C ASP A 210 -38.51 -12.63 20.99
#